data_AF-A0A357YS33-F1
#
_entry.id   AF-A0A357YS33-F1
#
_cell.length_a   1.000
_cell.length_b   1.000
_cell.length_c   1.000
_cell.angle_alpha   90.00
_cell.angle_beta   90.00
_cell.angle_gamma   90.00
#
_symmetry.space_group_name_H-M   'P 1'
#
loop_
_entity.id
_entity.type
_entity.pdbx_description
1 polymer ?
#
loop_
_entity_poly.entity_id
_entity_poly.type
_entity_poly.pdbx_seq_one_letter_code
_entity_poly.pdbx_strand_id
1 'polypeptide(L)'
;MSYYYLNLRSKLITGILLVSLTVGLSFPEFAGTQPVGKNATVGSYNTNLLLGVWERSDGGYVLELKDFRKNGTLTAVYYNPKSINVSRSQWQQGSDAVYILLELRDVNYPGSTYTLRYDAGTDRLVGKYFQAMDKIIYDIEFLRKK
;
A
#
# COMPACT_ATOMS: atom_id res chain seq x y z
N MET A 1 -19.93 44.03 40.89
CA MET A 1 -19.90 43.29 39.61
C MET A 1 -20.84 42.10 39.74
N SER A 2 -22.16 42.20 39.46
CA SER A 2 -22.83 42.22 38.14
C SER A 2 -22.57 40.95 37.32
N TYR A 3 -23.50 40.09 36.89
CA TYR A 3 -24.92 39.80 37.15
C TYR A 3 -25.26 38.46 36.40
N TYR A 4 -26.43 37.88 36.71
CA TYR A 4 -27.33 37.07 35.86
C TYR A 4 -27.17 35.53 35.74
N TYR A 5 -28.28 34.87 36.10
CA TYR A 5 -28.71 33.53 35.71
C TYR A 5 -28.92 33.40 34.19
N LEU A 6 -28.68 32.21 33.63
CA LEU A 6 -29.61 31.63 32.65
C LEU A 6 -29.47 30.10 32.54
N ASN A 7 -30.55 29.41 32.92
CA ASN A 7 -30.87 28.03 32.56
C ASN A 7 -31.47 28.03 31.15
N LEU A 8 -30.98 27.20 30.23
CA LEU A 8 -31.64 27.01 28.93
C LEU A 8 -31.51 25.58 28.37
N ARG A 9 -32.60 24.82 28.57
CA ARG A 9 -33.35 23.99 27.60
C ARG A 9 -32.62 22.98 26.68
N SER A 10 -32.80 21.70 27.06
CA SER A 10 -33.53 20.65 26.32
C SER A 10 -33.01 20.03 25.00
N LYS A 11 -33.08 18.68 25.02
CA LYS A 11 -33.16 17.66 23.92
C LYS A 11 -31.84 17.40 23.20
N LEU A 12 -31.45 16.16 22.93
CA LEU A 12 -31.96 15.30 21.86
C LEU A 12 -31.57 13.83 22.12
N ILE A 13 -32.53 12.91 22.15
CA ILE A 13 -32.76 11.84 21.17
C ILE A 13 -31.58 10.84 21.05
N THR A 14 -31.79 9.70 21.71
CA THR A 14 -31.11 8.43 21.50
C THR A 14 -31.20 8.02 20.02
N GLY A 15 -30.05 7.92 19.36
CA GLY A 15 -29.90 7.24 18.08
C GLY A 15 -28.68 6.34 18.15
N ILE A 16 -28.89 5.05 18.41
CA ILE A 16 -27.84 4.04 18.26
C ILE A 16 -27.68 3.82 16.75
N LEU A 17 -26.66 4.44 16.17
CA LEU A 17 -26.19 4.11 14.84
C LEU A 17 -25.22 2.94 14.99
N LEU A 18 -25.71 1.73 14.76
CA LEU A 18 -24.86 0.55 14.49
C LEU A 18 -24.18 0.81 13.14
N VAL A 19 -23.03 1.48 13.18
CA VAL A 19 -22.12 1.52 12.03
C VAL A 19 -21.47 0.15 11.97
N SER A 20 -22.01 -0.72 11.11
CA SER A 20 -21.30 -1.90 10.65
C SER A 20 -20.00 -1.42 10.00
N LEU A 21 -18.91 -1.50 10.76
CA LEU A 21 -17.57 -1.16 10.28
C LEU A 21 -17.09 -2.29 9.37
N THR A 22 -17.63 -2.36 8.16
CA THR A 22 -16.93 -3.03 7.06
C THR A 22 -15.71 -2.17 6.78
N VAL A 23 -14.57 -2.50 7.38
CA VAL A 23 -13.27 -1.99 6.95
C VAL A 23 -13.05 -2.56 5.56
N GLY A 24 -13.59 -1.87 4.55
CA GLY A 24 -13.25 -2.11 3.17
C GLY A 24 -11.73 -2.02 3.06
N LEU A 25 -11.12 -3.07 2.52
CA LEU A 25 -9.70 -3.09 2.17
C LEU A 25 -9.47 -2.10 1.03
N SER A 26 -9.52 -0.81 1.33
CA SER A 26 -9.17 0.25 0.40
C SER A 26 -7.66 0.25 0.27
N PHE A 27 -7.17 -0.20 -0.88
CA PHE A 27 -5.84 0.20 -1.33
C PHE A 27 -5.78 1.73 -1.22
N PRO A 28 -4.69 2.31 -0.69
CA PRO A 28 -4.52 3.75 -0.76
C PRO A 28 -4.64 4.14 -2.23
N GLU A 29 -5.56 5.07 -2.50
CA GLU A 29 -5.73 5.64 -3.83
C GLU A 29 -4.38 6.24 -4.24
N PHE A 30 -3.75 5.65 -5.26
CA PHE A 30 -2.48 6.13 -5.78
C PHE A 30 -2.72 7.54 -6.31
N ALA A 31 -2.39 8.54 -5.50
CA ALA A 31 -2.50 9.95 -5.88
C ALA A 31 -1.47 10.24 -6.98
N GLY A 32 -1.90 10.05 -8.22
CA GLY A 32 -1.07 10.16 -9.42
C GLY A 32 -1.83 9.72 -10.67
N THR A 33 -3.07 10.19 -10.85
CA THR A 33 -3.86 9.87 -12.05
C THR A 33 -3.95 11.12 -12.94
N GLN A 34 -3.21 11.15 -14.05
CA GLN A 34 -3.73 11.78 -15.27
C GLN A 34 -4.75 10.81 -15.88
N PRO A 35 -5.95 11.28 -16.30
CA PRO A 35 -6.99 10.41 -16.80
C PRO A 35 -6.62 9.96 -18.22
N VAL A 36 -6.13 8.73 -18.37
CA VAL A 36 -6.10 8.07 -19.69
C VAL A 36 -7.48 7.48 -19.96
N GLY A 37 -7.97 7.75 -21.16
CA GLY A 37 -9.37 7.62 -21.56
C GLY A 37 -10.04 6.27 -21.27
N LYS A 38 -11.33 6.38 -20.94
CA LYS A 38 -12.29 5.28 -20.91
C LYS A 38 -12.32 4.58 -22.27
N ASN A 39 -11.65 3.43 -22.40
CA ASN A 39 -11.90 2.31 -23.33
C ASN A 39 -10.67 1.39 -23.54
N ALA A 40 -9.75 1.30 -22.58
CA ALA A 40 -8.84 0.17 -22.57
C ALA A 40 -9.59 -1.06 -22.03
N THR A 41 -9.94 -2.00 -22.90
CA THR A 41 -10.23 -3.38 -22.48
C THR A 41 -9.04 -3.82 -21.62
N VAL A 42 -9.23 -3.95 -20.31
CA VAL A 42 -8.16 -4.32 -19.38
C VAL A 42 -7.71 -5.73 -19.75
N GLY A 43 -6.69 -5.83 -20.61
CA GLY A 43 -5.97 -7.07 -20.82
C GLY A 43 -5.39 -7.48 -19.47
N SER A 44 -5.57 -8.75 -19.09
CA SER A 44 -4.91 -9.30 -17.90
C SER A 44 -3.41 -9.02 -18.01
N TYR A 45 -2.80 -8.32 -17.06
CA TYR A 45 -1.34 -8.14 -17.12
C TYR A 45 -0.68 -9.49 -16.91
N ASN A 46 0.43 -9.69 -17.61
CA ASN A 46 1.27 -10.84 -17.39
C ASN A 46 2.12 -10.61 -16.13
N THR A 47 1.64 -11.10 -14.98
CA THR A 47 2.35 -10.99 -13.69
C THR A 47 3.71 -11.68 -13.69
N ASN A 48 3.99 -12.56 -14.67
CA ASN A 48 5.32 -13.18 -14.80
C ASN A 48 6.43 -12.14 -15.05
N LEU A 49 6.09 -10.96 -15.58
CA LEU A 49 7.03 -9.86 -15.73
C LEU A 49 7.53 -9.35 -14.38
N LEU A 50 6.75 -9.47 -13.30
CA LEU A 50 7.13 -8.95 -11.98
C LEU A 50 7.99 -9.94 -11.18
N LEU A 51 8.09 -11.19 -11.62
CA LEU A 51 8.88 -12.21 -10.93
C LEU A 51 10.36 -11.84 -10.93
N GLY A 52 11.03 -12.17 -9.82
CA GLY A 52 12.47 -12.00 -9.66
C GLY A 52 12.86 -11.09 -8.52
N VAL A 53 14.11 -10.65 -8.56
CA VAL A 53 14.77 -9.89 -7.51
C VAL A 53 14.85 -8.42 -7.91
N TRP A 54 14.54 -7.56 -6.96
CA TRP A 54 14.45 -6.12 -7.11
C TRP A 54 15.27 -5.45 -6.01
N GLU A 55 16.10 -4.47 -6.35
CA GLU A 55 16.96 -3.76 -5.41
C GLU A 55 16.56 -2.29 -5.33
N ARG A 56 16.36 -1.78 -4.10
CA ARG A 56 15.98 -0.38 -3.88
C ARG A 56 17.16 0.53 -4.21
N SER A 57 16.91 1.56 -5.01
CA SER A 57 17.97 2.42 -5.57
C SER A 57 18.77 3.21 -4.53
N ASP A 58 18.26 3.34 -3.31
CA ASP A 58 18.78 4.22 -2.26
C ASP A 58 19.54 3.52 -1.12
N GLY A 59 19.67 2.19 -1.11
CA GLY A 59 20.36 1.54 0.03
C GLY A 59 20.51 0.02 0.01
N GLY A 60 20.50 -0.62 -1.17
CA GLY A 60 20.82 -2.04 -1.31
C GLY A 60 19.80 -2.99 -0.68
N TYR A 61 18.62 -2.48 -0.32
CA TYR A 61 17.50 -3.27 0.18
C TYR A 61 16.93 -4.13 -0.94
N VAL A 62 16.63 -5.40 -0.66
CA VAL A 62 16.21 -6.35 -1.70
C VAL A 62 14.79 -6.83 -1.46
N LEU A 63 13.99 -6.82 -2.53
CA LEU A 63 12.66 -7.39 -2.60
C LEU A 63 12.65 -8.51 -3.65
N GLU A 64 12.27 -9.71 -3.27
CA GLU A 64 12.11 -10.85 -4.19
C GLU A 64 10.62 -11.22 -4.32
N LEU A 65 10.13 -11.32 -5.56
CA LEU A 65 8.75 -11.65 -5.89
C LEU A 65 8.69 -13.01 -6.61
N LYS A 66 7.91 -13.98 -6.09
CA LYS A 66 7.99 -15.39 -6.54
C LYS A 66 6.72 -16.00 -7.13
N ASP A 67 5.55 -15.70 -6.57
CA ASP A 67 4.31 -16.41 -6.91
C ASP A 67 3.14 -15.43 -6.82
N PHE A 68 2.46 -15.16 -7.93
CA PHE A 68 1.28 -14.28 -7.98
C PHE A 68 0.03 -15.13 -8.14
N ARG A 69 -0.85 -15.09 -7.13
CA ARG A 69 -2.06 -15.94 -7.08
C ARG A 69 -3.30 -15.16 -7.48
N LYS A 70 -4.23 -15.82 -8.16
CA LYS A 70 -5.51 -15.23 -8.62
C LYS A 70 -6.38 -14.63 -7.51
N ASN A 71 -6.14 -15.00 -6.25
CA ASN A 71 -6.83 -14.43 -5.09
C ASN A 71 -6.26 -13.08 -4.61
N GLY A 72 -5.33 -12.47 -5.35
CA GLY A 72 -4.73 -11.17 -5.00
C GLY A 72 -3.61 -11.26 -3.96
N THR A 73 -3.11 -12.47 -3.67
CA THR A 73 -1.92 -12.65 -2.81
C THR A 73 -0.70 -12.97 -3.65
N LEU A 74 0.49 -12.64 -3.14
CA LEU A 74 1.76 -13.06 -3.72
C LEU A 74 2.74 -13.56 -2.66
N THR A 75 3.73 -14.38 -3.04
CA THR A 75 4.89 -14.66 -2.19
C THR A 75 5.95 -13.59 -2.41
N ALA A 76 6.35 -12.91 -1.33
CA ALA A 76 7.41 -11.90 -1.33
C ALA A 76 8.40 -12.14 -0.19
N VAL A 77 9.68 -11.82 -0.41
CA VAL A 77 10.72 -11.82 0.62
C VAL A 77 11.44 -10.48 0.60
N TYR A 78 11.67 -9.89 1.77
CA TYR A 78 12.36 -8.61 1.90
C TYR A 78 13.63 -8.74 2.73
N TYR A 79 14.70 -8.04 2.34
CA TYR A 79 16.01 -8.10 2.99
C TYR A 79 16.55 -6.71 3.37
N ASN A 80 17.04 -6.60 4.61
CA ASN A 80 17.83 -5.47 5.10
C ASN A 80 18.78 -5.86 6.25
N PRO A 81 20.06 -6.17 5.97
CA PRO A 81 20.50 -7.10 4.92
C PRO A 81 20.03 -8.55 5.18
N LYS A 82 19.55 -8.86 6.40
CA LYS A 82 18.89 -10.13 6.73
C LYS A 82 17.44 -10.11 6.30
N SER A 83 16.82 -11.28 6.17
CA SER A 83 15.38 -11.38 5.89
C SER A 83 14.56 -10.72 6.99
N ILE A 84 13.58 -9.92 6.60
CA ILE A 84 12.58 -9.33 7.48
C ILE A 84 11.26 -10.04 7.21
N ASN A 85 10.51 -10.37 8.27
CA ASN A 85 9.23 -11.04 8.12
C ASN A 85 8.20 -10.18 7.37
N VAL A 86 7.73 -10.72 6.23
CA VAL A 86 6.64 -10.16 5.43
C VAL A 86 5.32 -10.76 5.93
N SER A 87 4.60 -10.00 6.75
CA SER A 87 3.34 -10.45 7.36
C SER A 87 2.15 -10.42 6.40
N ARG A 88 2.22 -9.57 5.36
CA ARG A 88 1.20 -9.45 4.33
C ARG A 88 1.86 -9.09 3.01
N SER A 89 1.36 -9.72 1.96
CA SER A 89 1.74 -9.44 0.58
C SER A 89 0.51 -9.61 -0.31
N GLN A 90 0.11 -8.52 -0.96
CA GLN A 90 -1.06 -8.47 -1.83
C GLN A 90 -0.71 -7.81 -3.16
N TRP A 91 -1.44 -8.17 -4.20
CA TRP A 91 -1.36 -7.52 -5.50
C TRP A 91 -2.76 -7.30 -6.08
N GLN A 92 -2.86 -6.32 -6.96
CA GLN A 92 -4.08 -6.09 -7.73
C GLN A 92 -3.73 -5.59 -9.13
N GLN A 93 -4.64 -5.88 -10.06
CA GLN A 93 -4.63 -5.30 -11.39
C GLN A 93 -5.45 -4.01 -11.37
N GLY A 94 -4.81 -2.85 -11.55
CA GLY A 94 -5.51 -1.60 -11.86
C GLY A 94 -5.76 -1.45 -13.36
N SER A 95 -6.44 -0.37 -13.74
CA SER A 95 -6.68 -0.04 -15.15
C SER A 95 -5.40 0.31 -15.93
N ASP A 96 -4.37 0.76 -15.21
CA ASP A 96 -3.15 1.35 -15.76
C ASP A 96 -1.87 0.57 -15.42
N ALA A 97 -1.86 -0.17 -14.31
CA ALA A 97 -0.69 -0.91 -13.85
C ALA A 97 -1.04 -2.06 -12.90
N VAL A 98 -0.05 -2.91 -12.61
CA VAL A 98 -0.07 -3.84 -11.48
C VAL A 98 0.41 -3.11 -10.23
N TYR A 99 -0.30 -3.32 -9.13
CA TYR A 99 0.02 -2.74 -7.83
C TYR A 99 0.33 -3.82 -6.82
N ILE A 100 1.29 -3.56 -5.92
CA ILE A 100 1.74 -4.47 -4.87
C ILE A 100 1.69 -3.74 -3.52
N LEU A 101 1.17 -4.42 -2.50
CA LEU A 101 1.23 -4.01 -1.10
C LEU A 101 2.03 -5.04 -0.30
N LEU A 102 2.99 -4.58 0.49
CA LEU A 102 3.73 -5.40 1.45
C LEU A 102 3.63 -4.80 2.85
N GLU A 103 3.51 -5.64 3.87
CA GLU A 103 3.56 -5.25 5.28
C GLU A 103 4.67 -6.02 6.00
N LEU A 104 5.65 -5.30 6.52
CA LEU A 104 6.78 -5.83 7.27
C LEU A 104 6.46 -5.82 8.76
N ARG A 105 6.57 -6.99 9.42
CA ARG A 105 6.38 -7.15 10.87
C ARG A 105 7.51 -7.93 11.50
N ASP A 106 8.47 -7.21 12.06
CA ASP A 106 9.66 -7.75 12.70
C ASP A 106 10.24 -6.73 13.70
N VAL A 107 11.37 -7.06 14.32
CA VAL A 107 12.14 -6.13 15.16
C VAL A 107 12.52 -4.89 14.34
N ASN A 108 12.14 -3.70 14.81
CA ASN A 108 12.25 -2.39 14.12
C ASN A 108 11.32 -2.20 12.91
N TYR A 109 10.39 -3.13 12.66
CA TYR A 109 9.37 -3.02 11.62
C TYR A 109 8.00 -3.34 12.22
N PRO A 110 7.35 -2.43 12.96
CA PRO A 110 6.08 -2.72 13.64
C PRO A 110 4.85 -2.61 12.70
N GLY A 111 5.02 -2.92 11.40
CA GLY A 111 4.00 -2.69 10.37
C GLY A 111 4.41 -1.65 9.32
N SER A 112 5.70 -1.54 8.99
CA SER A 112 6.14 -0.71 7.86
C SER A 112 5.59 -1.27 6.55
N THR A 113 5.19 -0.42 5.62
CA THR A 113 4.54 -0.88 4.38
C THR A 113 5.23 -0.38 3.12
N TYR A 114 5.19 -1.20 2.07
CA TYR A 114 5.47 -0.77 0.71
C TYR A 114 4.17 -0.76 -0.08
N THR A 115 3.92 0.34 -0.77
CA THR A 115 2.84 0.43 -1.76
C THR A 115 3.48 0.77 -3.10
N LEU A 116 3.49 -0.20 -4.02
CA LEU A 116 4.27 -0.17 -5.26
C LEU A 116 3.37 -0.26 -6.48
N ARG A 117 3.75 0.44 -7.55
CA ARG A 117 3.22 0.32 -8.90
C ARG A 117 4.32 -0.19 -9.80
N TYR A 118 4.02 -1.18 -10.65
CA TYR A 118 4.94 -1.58 -11.70
C TYR A 118 4.90 -0.58 -12.86
N ASP A 119 6.06 -0.03 -13.18
CA ASP A 119 6.28 0.84 -14.32
C ASP A 119 6.92 0.03 -15.46
N ALA A 120 6.08 -0.40 -16.41
CA ALA A 120 6.52 -1.22 -17.53
C ALA A 120 7.40 -0.45 -18.54
N GLY A 121 7.33 0.89 -18.57
CA GLY A 121 8.14 1.71 -19.47
C GLY A 121 9.61 1.77 -19.06
N THR A 122 9.88 1.65 -17.76
CA THR A 122 11.22 1.75 -17.18
C THR A 122 11.71 0.48 -16.48
N ASP A 123 10.87 -0.57 -16.42
CA ASP A 123 11.10 -1.82 -15.68
C ASP A 123 11.47 -1.57 -14.21
N ARG A 124 10.59 -0.83 -13.52
CA ARG A 124 10.76 -0.44 -12.11
C ARG A 124 9.52 -0.72 -11.27
N LEU A 125 9.74 -0.94 -9.98
CA LEU A 125 8.68 -0.86 -8.98
C LEU A 125 8.79 0.49 -8.28
N VAL A 126 7.87 1.41 -8.56
CA VAL A 126 7.89 2.77 -8.00
C VAL A 126 6.79 2.93 -6.97
N GLY A 127 7.02 3.69 -5.91
CA GLY A 127 5.95 3.96 -4.95
C GLY A 127 6.42 4.50 -3.61
N LYS A 128 5.66 4.16 -2.57
CA LYS A 128 5.86 4.70 -1.23
C LYS A 128 6.32 3.62 -0.26
N TYR A 129 7.28 3.96 0.59
CA TYR A 129 7.63 3.22 1.79
C TYR A 129 7.20 4.00 3.03
N PHE A 130 6.27 3.45 3.81
CA PHE A 130 5.92 3.97 5.13
C PHE A 130 6.78 3.27 6.19
N GLN A 131 7.64 4.04 6.86
CA GLN A 131 8.44 3.58 7.99
C GLN A 131 7.62 3.81 9.26
N ALA A 132 7.25 2.71 9.94
CA ALA A 132 6.26 2.76 11.01
C ALA A 132 6.79 3.26 12.37
N MET A 133 8.09 3.21 12.62
CA MET A 133 8.70 3.66 13.88
C MET A 133 8.62 5.18 14.03
N ASP A 134 9.04 5.90 12.99
CA ASP A 134 9.13 7.35 12.90
C ASP A 134 7.93 7.97 12.17
N LYS A 135 7.09 7.13 11.55
CA LYS A 135 5.90 7.52 10.79
C LYS A 135 6.23 8.42 9.59
N ILE A 136 7.34 8.12 8.92
CA ILE A 136 7.81 8.85 7.74
C ILE A 136 7.44 8.07 6.49
N ILE A 137 7.07 8.79 5.44
CA ILE A 137 6.83 8.23 4.11
C ILE A 137 7.96 8.66 3.18
N TYR A 138 8.54 7.70 2.47
CA TYR A 138 9.56 7.91 1.46
C TYR A 138 9.02 7.57 0.07
N ASP A 139 9.35 8.40 -0.92
CA ASP A 139 9.31 8.00 -2.33
C ASP A 139 10.49 7.09 -2.63
N ILE A 140 10.20 5.91 -3.17
CA ILE A 140 11.21 4.90 -3.46
C ILE A 140 10.99 4.29 -4.82
N GLU A 141 12.05 3.67 -5.33
CA GLU A 141 11.98 2.79 -6.47
C GLU A 141 12.86 1.56 -6.26
N PHE A 142 12.41 0.43 -6.78
CA PHE A 142 13.25 -0.75 -6.95
C PHE A 142 13.58 -0.96 -8.42
N LEU A 143 14.85 -1.26 -8.67
CA LEU A 143 15.40 -1.62 -9.96
C LEU A 143 15.51 -3.13 -10.04
N ARG A 144 15.22 -3.73 -11.20
CA ARG A 144 15.43 -5.15 -11.39
C ARG A 144 16.90 -5.52 -11.22
N LYS A 145 17.15 -6.54 -10.39
CA LYS A 145 18.48 -7.14 -10.26
C LYS A 145 18.64 -8.19 -11.36
N LYS A 146 19.69 -8.03 -12.16
CA LYS A 146 20.07 -8.99 -13.22
C LYS A 146 20.67 -10.25 -12.63
#